data_AF-A0A6B3HVM8-F1
#
_entry.id   AF-A0A6B3HVM8-F1
#
_cell.length_a   1.000
_cell.length_b   1.000
_cell.length_c   1.000
_cell.angle_alpha   90.00
_cell.angle_beta   90.00
_cell.angle_gamma   90.00
#
_symmetry.space_group_name_H-M   'P 1'
#
loop_
_entity.id
_entity.type
_entity.pdbx_description
1 polymer ?
#
loop_
_entity_poly.entity_id
_entity_poly.type
_entity_poly.pdbx_seq_one_letter_code
_entity_poly.pdbx_strand_id
1 'polypeptide(L)'
;MSTAPQPSFRLLPGDADSPVLLHVPHGSRTIPEEVRGGILLADSALERELDHITDSHTAELAARAAESCPLRPWSYVNALSRLVVDPERFPDDREEMRAVGMGA
;
A
#
# COMPACT_ATOMS: atom_id res chain seq x y z
N MET A 1 -19.47 14.47 0.65
CA MET A 1 -18.26 13.62 0.63
C MET A 1 -17.23 14.33 -0.22
N SER A 2 -15.96 14.40 0.22
CA SER A 2 -14.91 15.16 -0.48
C SER A 2 -14.65 14.56 -1.85
N THR A 3 -14.67 15.40 -2.89
CA THR A 3 -14.37 15.05 -4.29
C THR A 3 -12.90 15.25 -4.65
N ALA A 4 -12.06 15.62 -3.67
CA ALA A 4 -10.63 15.75 -3.89
C ALA A 4 -10.01 14.35 -4.07
N PRO A 5 -9.21 14.10 -5.12
CA PRO A 5 -8.55 12.83 -5.30
C PRO A 5 -7.64 12.56 -4.10
N GLN A 6 -7.85 11.42 -3.44
CA GLN A 6 -6.93 10.95 -2.41
C GLN A 6 -5.59 10.60 -3.07
N PRO A 7 -4.45 11.03 -2.50
CA PRO A 7 -3.16 10.67 -3.05
C PRO A 7 -2.96 9.16 -2.93
N SER A 8 -2.41 8.51 -3.96
CA SER A 8 -2.16 7.06 -3.97
C SER A 8 -1.02 6.65 -3.02
N PHE A 9 -0.19 7.59 -2.59
CA PHE A 9 0.89 7.40 -1.63
C PHE A 9 1.18 8.67 -0.84
N ARG A 10 1.97 8.54 0.23
CA ARG A 10 2.57 9.65 0.97
C ARG A 10 4.07 9.45 1.05
N LEU A 11 4.83 10.48 0.71
CA LEU A 11 6.26 10.56 1.02
C LEU A 11 6.42 11.38 2.31
N LEU A 12 6.82 10.72 3.39
CA LEU A 12 7.09 11.37 4.67
C LEU A 12 8.54 11.83 4.72
N PRO A 13 8.81 13.09 5.14
CA PRO A 13 10.14 13.64 5.13
C PRO A 13 11.05 12.92 6.15
N GLY A 14 12.21 12.50 5.67
CA GLY A 14 13.33 12.09 6.50
C GLY A 14 14.30 13.25 6.76
N ASP A 15 15.37 12.94 7.47
CA ASP A 15 16.54 13.81 7.54
C ASP A 15 17.19 13.92 6.14
N ALA A 16 17.69 15.10 5.78
CA ALA A 16 18.33 15.33 4.48
C ALA A 16 19.61 14.51 4.30
N ASP A 17 20.30 14.18 5.39
CA ASP A 17 21.51 13.38 5.40
C ASP A 17 21.23 11.87 5.57
N SER A 18 19.95 11.47 5.69
CA SER A 18 19.59 10.06 5.84
C SER A 18 19.70 9.28 4.53
N PRO A 19 20.50 8.20 4.47
CA PRO A 19 20.61 7.37 3.28
C PRO A 19 19.51 6.31 3.18
N VAL A 20 18.55 6.29 4.12
CA VAL A 20 17.57 5.22 4.26
C VAL A 20 16.18 5.68 3.82
N LEU A 21 15.55 4.84 2.99
CA LEU A 21 14.14 4.93 2.62
C LEU A 21 13.40 3.70 3.17
N LEU A 22 12.40 3.91 4.01
CA LEU A 22 11.44 2.88 4.41
C LEU A 22 10.31 2.83 3.37
N HIS A 23 10.10 1.65 2.78
CA HIS A 23 9.00 1.41 1.84
C HIS A 23 7.87 0.63 2.55
N VAL A 24 6.65 1.16 2.52
CA VAL A 24 5.45 0.55 3.13
C VAL A 24 4.39 0.36 2.04
N PRO A 25 4.46 -0.74 1.27
CA PRO A 25 3.67 -0.93 0.06
C PRO A 25 2.23 -1.41 0.30
N HIS A 26 1.99 -2.18 1.37
CA HIS A 26 0.77 -3.00 1.51
C HIS A 26 -0.01 -2.74 2.81
N GLY A 27 0.29 -1.67 3.54
CA GLY A 27 -0.34 -1.39 4.84
C GLY A 27 -1.73 -0.76 4.78
N SER A 28 -2.22 -0.35 3.59
CA SER A 28 -3.53 0.27 3.42
C SER A 28 -4.59 -0.74 3.00
N ARG A 29 -5.84 -0.50 3.46
CA ARG A 29 -7.04 -1.22 3.02
C ARG A 29 -7.91 -0.39 2.06
N THR A 30 -7.50 0.83 1.73
CA THR A 30 -8.36 1.77 1.00
C THR A 30 -8.58 1.30 -0.44
N ILE A 31 -9.85 1.17 -0.82
CA ILE A 31 -10.31 0.92 -2.19
C ILE A 31 -11.18 2.12 -2.59
N PRO A 32 -10.81 2.88 -3.64
CA PRO A 32 -11.66 3.94 -4.18
C PRO A 32 -13.01 3.40 -4.66
N GLU A 33 -14.08 4.18 -4.51
CA GLU A 33 -15.44 3.76 -4.88
C GLU A 33 -15.53 3.39 -6.37
N GLU A 34 -14.82 4.14 -7.21
CA GLU A 34 -14.72 3.88 -8.65
C GLU A 34 -14.05 2.53 -8.98
N VAL A 35 -13.18 2.02 -8.10
CA VAL A 35 -12.53 0.71 -8.25
C VAL A 35 -13.38 -0.40 -7.62
N ARG A 36 -14.12 -0.11 -6.55
CA ARG A 36 -14.97 -1.08 -5.85
C ARG A 36 -15.93 -1.82 -6.79
N GLY A 37 -16.51 -1.11 -7.77
CA GLY A 37 -17.42 -1.70 -8.75
C GLY A 37 -16.80 -2.75 -9.67
N GLY A 38 -15.46 -2.76 -9.83
CA GLY A 38 -14.72 -3.77 -10.59
C GLY A 38 -14.37 -5.03 -9.80
N ILE A 39 -14.52 -5.01 -8.47
CA ILE A 39 -14.17 -6.13 -7.60
C ILE A 39 -15.38 -7.06 -7.43
N LEU A 40 -15.23 -8.30 -7.90
CA LEU A 40 -16.31 -9.30 -7.92
C LEU A 40 -16.72 -9.81 -6.52
N LEU A 41 -15.83 -9.70 -5.54
CA LEU A 41 -16.12 -10.14 -4.18
C LEU A 41 -17.26 -9.29 -3.57
N ALA A 42 -18.22 -9.98 -2.94
CA ALA A 42 -19.19 -9.33 -2.06
C ALA A 42 -18.47 -8.81 -0.80
N ASP A 43 -19.06 -7.83 -0.12
CA ASP A 43 -18.40 -7.07 0.94
C ASP A 43 -17.78 -7.95 2.04
N SER A 44 -18.51 -8.96 2.53
CA SER A 44 -17.95 -9.85 3.56
C SER A 44 -16.75 -10.68 3.08
N ALA A 45 -16.70 -11.03 1.79
CA ALA A 45 -15.59 -11.76 1.21
C ALA A 45 -14.42 -10.82 0.92
N LEU A 46 -14.70 -9.60 0.48
CA LEU A 46 -13.70 -8.56 0.28
C LEU A 46 -13.02 -8.18 1.60
N GLU A 47 -13.76 -8.04 2.69
CA GLU A 47 -13.18 -7.76 4.01
C GLU A 47 -12.23 -8.88 4.47
N ARG A 48 -12.62 -10.16 4.27
CA ARG A 48 -11.74 -11.30 4.57
C ARG A 48 -10.49 -11.30 3.70
N GLU A 49 -10.64 -10.97 2.42
CA GLU A 49 -9.48 -10.89 1.52
C GLU A 49 -8.54 -9.76 1.95
N LEU A 50 -9.08 -8.58 2.30
CA LEU A 50 -8.31 -7.48 2.86
C LEU A 50 -7.60 -7.87 4.16
N ASP A 51 -8.21 -8.69 5.02
CA ASP A 51 -7.55 -9.22 6.23
C ASP A 51 -6.33 -10.10 5.89
N HIS A 52 -6.41 -10.90 4.82
CA HIS A 52 -5.33 -11.81 4.44
C HIS A 52 -4.14 -11.13 3.76
N ILE A 53 -4.40 -10.09 2.96
CA ILE A 53 -3.40 -9.52 2.06
C ILE A 53 -2.82 -8.19 2.55
N THR A 54 -3.44 -7.57 3.56
CA THR A 54 -2.96 -6.31 4.13
C THR A 54 -1.85 -6.60 5.13
N ASP A 55 -0.71 -5.96 4.93
CA ASP A 55 0.40 -5.99 5.87
C ASP A 55 0.09 -5.07 7.04
N SER A 56 -0.81 -5.53 7.90
CA SER A 56 -1.40 -4.73 8.98
C SER A 56 -0.31 -4.17 9.90
N HIS A 57 -0.50 -2.92 10.32
CA HIS A 57 0.41 -2.17 11.20
C HIS A 57 1.81 -1.86 10.63
N THR A 58 2.14 -2.20 9.38
CA THR A 58 3.46 -1.87 8.82
C THR A 58 3.75 -0.38 8.76
N ALA A 59 2.74 0.47 8.50
CA ALA A 59 2.90 1.92 8.55
C ALA A 59 3.21 2.42 9.97
N GLU A 60 2.62 1.81 11.00
CA GLU A 60 2.88 2.13 12.40
C GLU A 60 4.28 1.67 12.82
N LEU A 61 4.67 0.46 12.41
CA LEU A 61 6.02 -0.07 12.64
C LEU A 61 7.08 0.81 11.96
N ALA A 62 6.85 1.23 10.71
CA ALA A 62 7.75 2.12 9.99
C ALA A 62 7.87 3.50 10.66
N ALA A 63 6.77 4.06 11.16
CA ALA A 63 6.78 5.33 11.89
C ALA A 63 7.60 5.21 13.19
N ARG A 64 7.36 4.17 13.99
CA ARG A 64 8.11 3.90 15.22
C ARG A 64 9.59 3.65 14.94
N ALA A 65 9.91 2.92 13.87
CA ALA A 65 11.29 2.70 13.45
C ALA A 65 11.96 4.03 13.08
N ALA A 66 11.28 4.86 12.27
CA ALA A 66 11.80 6.15 11.84
C ALA A 66 12.07 7.13 13.01
N GLU A 67 11.22 7.09 14.04
CA GLU A 67 11.40 7.88 15.28
C GLU A 67 12.57 7.38 16.14
N SER A 68 12.92 6.09 16.05
CA SER A 68 14.00 5.49 16.82
C SER A 68 15.40 5.67 16.21
N CYS A 69 15.49 6.10 14.95
CA CYS A 69 16.76 6.27 14.24
C CYS A 69 17.43 7.62 14.56
N PRO A 70 18.78 7.67 14.71
CA PRO A 70 19.51 8.93 14.90
C PRO A 70 19.34 9.93 13.74
N LEU A 71 19.36 9.43 12.51
CA LEU A 71 18.93 10.15 11.32
C LEU A 71 17.60 9.56 10.88
N ARG A 72 16.55 10.38 10.85
CA ARG A 72 15.21 9.91 10.48
C ARG A 72 15.23 9.44 9.02
N PRO A 73 14.83 8.19 8.69
CA PRO A 73 14.67 7.77 7.31
C PRO A 73 13.50 8.49 6.64
N TRP A 74 13.56 8.60 5.32
CA TRP A 74 12.39 8.93 4.51
C TRP A 74 11.43 7.74 4.52
N SER A 75 10.13 7.97 4.37
CA SER A 75 9.17 6.87 4.26
C SER A 75 8.24 7.06 3.07
N TYR A 76 8.17 6.07 2.19
CA TYR A 76 7.20 6.00 1.11
C TYR A 76 6.08 5.03 1.51
N VAL A 77 4.89 5.55 1.74
CA VAL A 77 3.74 4.79 2.27
C VAL A 77 2.62 4.79 1.25
N ASN A 78 2.29 3.62 0.71
CA ASN A 78 1.13 3.48 -0.17
C ASN A 78 -0.16 3.70 0.59
N ALA A 79 -1.07 4.45 -0.02
CA ALA A 79 -2.36 4.82 0.56
C ALA A 79 -3.51 3.95 0.03
N LEU A 80 -3.27 3.12 -0.99
CA LEU A 80 -4.27 2.21 -1.58
C LEU A 80 -3.98 0.77 -1.18
N SER A 81 -5.03 -0.05 -1.13
CA SER A 81 -4.90 -1.49 -1.00
C SER A 81 -4.19 -2.09 -2.20
N ARG A 82 -3.43 -3.15 -1.98
CA ARG A 82 -2.78 -3.92 -3.05
C ARG A 82 -3.76 -4.60 -4.01
N LEU A 83 -5.05 -4.68 -3.67
CA LEU A 83 -6.11 -5.07 -4.63
C LEU A 83 -6.41 -4.01 -5.68
N VAL A 84 -6.07 -2.75 -5.40
CA VAL A 84 -6.22 -1.65 -6.36
C VAL A 84 -4.98 -1.59 -7.24
N VAL A 85 -3.81 -1.63 -6.62
CA VAL A 85 -2.52 -1.65 -7.29
C VAL A 85 -1.48 -2.21 -6.33
N ASP A 86 -0.79 -3.27 -6.74
CA ASP A 86 0.33 -3.82 -5.99
C ASP A 86 1.65 -3.24 -6.54
N PRO A 87 2.33 -2.32 -5.82
CA PRO A 87 3.56 -1.69 -6.30
C PRO A 87 4.76 -2.66 -6.38
N GLU A 88 4.62 -3.90 -5.87
CA GLU A 88 5.65 -4.93 -5.89
C GLU A 88 5.40 -6.02 -6.95
N ARG A 89 4.47 -5.76 -7.87
CA ARG A 89 4.13 -6.64 -8.99
C ARG A 89 4.42 -5.95 -10.32
N PHE A 90 4.78 -6.74 -11.33
CA PHE A 90 4.97 -6.21 -12.68
C PHE A 90 3.63 -6.14 -13.44
N PRO A 91 3.43 -5.12 -14.30
CA PRO A 91 2.20 -4.99 -15.09
C PRO A 91 2.16 -5.88 -16.34
N ASP A 92 3.27 -6.55 -16.65
CA ASP A 92 3.45 -7.34 -17.86
C ASP A 92 3.52 -8.84 -17.58
N ASP A 93 3.70 -9.63 -18.64
CA ASP A 93 3.64 -11.10 -18.59
C ASP A 93 4.81 -11.74 -17.81
N ARG A 94 5.75 -10.94 -17.29
CA ARG A 94 6.78 -11.45 -16.36
C ARG A 94 6.23 -11.72 -14.97
N GLU A 95 5.07 -11.17 -14.63
CA GLU A 95 4.45 -11.38 -13.32
C GLU A 95 3.81 -12.76 -13.20
N GLU A 96 4.48 -13.67 -12.48
CA GLU A 96 4.00 -15.04 -12.26
C GLU A 96 2.63 -15.06 -11.56
N MET A 97 2.36 -14.10 -10.68
CA MET A 97 1.10 -14.01 -9.95
C MET A 97 -0.08 -13.63 -10.85
N ARG A 98 0.16 -13.13 -12.07
CA ARG A 98 -0.88 -12.89 -13.08
C ARG A 98 -1.62 -14.17 -13.43
N ALA A 99 -0.94 -15.31 -13.48
CA ALA A 99 -1.53 -16.61 -13.80
C ALA A 99 -2.56 -17.10 -12.77
N VAL A 100 -2.48 -16.58 -11.53
CA VAL A 100 -3.38 -16.92 -10.42
C VAL A 100 -4.30 -15.76 -10.01
N GLY A 101 -4.37 -14.70 -10.85
CA GLY A 101 -5.27 -13.56 -10.62
C GLY A 101 -4.77 -12.54 -9.59
N MET A 102 -3.47 -12.54 -9.28
CA MET A 102 -2.82 -11.69 -8.26
C MET A 102 -1.69 -10.83 -8.86
N GLY A 103 -1.79 -10.48 -10.15
CA GLY A 103 -0.87 -9.57 -10.85
C GLY A 103 -1.10 -8.10 -10.47
N ALA A 104 -0.31 -7.19 -11.05
CA ALA A 104 -0.41 -5.75 -10.82
C ALA A 104 -1.67 -5.11 -11.44
#